data_AF-A0A226EAX5-F1
#
_entry.id   AF-A0A226EAX5-F1
#
_cell.length_a   1.000
_cell.length_b   1.000
_cell.length_c   1.000
_cell.angle_alpha   90.00
_cell.angle_beta   90.00
_cell.angle_gamma   90.00
#
_symmetry.space_group_name_H-M   'P 1'
#
loop_
_entity.id
_entity.type
_entity.pdbx_description
1 polymer ?
#
loop_
_entity_poly.entity_id
_entity_poly.type
_entity_poly.pdbx_seq_one_letter_code
_entity_poly.pdbx_strand_id
1 'polypeptide(L)'
;MTRTTRKQLNLKTSFDYKRVFNESRVLRSPDHGGELRIAYRQKIRQNLEELFHQRAAFHQKAYQHKDTKIIELMILDGLNSANSEEKFVYGPDTGKWYNLSSAHKDISAFLKLTDAIFELICNWGKGGVQAETIFGNIVHRNLYKFLGFKELTDALAEHNVVLVSTHIDYGSGSENPLNSAIFYCKDNGRDSVRAVKAKNFPMPLLEKKGFLLLRHSIPEIDENNNNEVNETDITSTVEEVEKICGNFKLELQQE
;
A
#
# COMPACT_ATOMS: atom_id res chain seq x y z
N MET A 1 -2.95 15.75 -20.52
CA MET A 1 -2.51 16.06 -19.13
C MET A 1 -1.93 14.81 -18.48
N THR A 2 -0.64 14.54 -18.61
CA THR A 2 0.05 13.48 -17.84
C THR A 2 0.89 14.14 -16.76
N ARG A 3 0.24 14.56 -15.67
CA ARG A 3 0.97 14.93 -14.45
C ARG A 3 1.43 13.61 -13.82
N THR A 4 2.68 13.24 -14.05
CA THR A 4 3.35 12.11 -13.40
C THR A 4 3.21 12.26 -11.89
N THR A 5 2.82 11.20 -11.17
CA THR A 5 2.62 11.13 -9.70
C THR A 5 3.71 11.82 -8.87
N ARG A 6 4.97 11.80 -9.34
CA ARG A 6 6.07 12.62 -8.82
C ARG A 6 5.69 14.08 -8.57
N LYS A 7 5.02 14.73 -9.53
CA LYS A 7 4.64 16.15 -9.46
C LYS A 7 3.56 16.41 -8.41
N GLN A 8 2.74 15.42 -8.08
CA GLN A 8 1.68 15.55 -7.08
C GLN A 8 2.24 15.47 -5.65
N LEU A 9 3.25 14.63 -5.43
CA LEU A 9 3.90 14.45 -4.11
C LEU A 9 5.11 15.36 -3.88
N ASN A 10 5.48 16.18 -4.87
CA ASN A 10 6.68 17.03 -4.85
C ASN A 10 7.99 16.28 -4.51
N LEU A 11 8.09 15.00 -4.90
CA LEU A 11 9.30 14.20 -4.70
C LEU A 11 10.23 14.36 -5.92
N LYS A 12 11.55 14.35 -5.71
CA LYS A 12 12.52 14.39 -6.81
C LYS A 12 12.77 12.97 -7.34
N THR A 13 12.84 12.82 -8.67
CA THR A 13 13.32 11.62 -9.36
C THR A 13 14.52 11.98 -10.21
N SER A 14 15.55 11.14 -10.16
CA SER A 14 16.69 11.15 -11.08
C SER A 14 16.50 10.19 -12.26
N PHE A 15 15.45 9.35 -12.26
CA PHE A 15 15.22 8.35 -13.31
C PHE A 15 14.75 9.00 -14.61
N ASP A 16 15.51 8.76 -15.68
CA ASP A 16 15.19 9.20 -17.03
C ASP A 16 14.75 8.02 -17.89
N TYR A 17 13.43 7.85 -18.01
CA TYR A 17 12.83 6.79 -18.82
C TYR A 17 13.14 6.97 -20.32
N LYS A 18 13.24 8.21 -20.83
CA LYS A 18 13.48 8.45 -22.27
C LYS A 18 14.84 7.91 -22.68
N ARG A 19 15.85 8.09 -21.82
CA ARG A 19 17.18 7.51 -22.02
C ARG A 19 17.16 5.99 -22.00
N VAL A 20 16.30 5.36 -21.19
CA VAL A 20 16.12 3.90 -21.20
C VAL A 20 15.53 3.44 -22.53
N PHE A 21 14.44 4.05 -22.99
CA PHE A 21 13.81 3.69 -24.27
C PHE A 21 14.77 3.82 -25.46
N ASN A 22 15.48 4.95 -25.55
CA ASN A 22 16.41 5.22 -26.66
C ASN A 22 17.61 4.26 -26.71
N GLU A 23 17.98 3.69 -25.56
CA GLU A 23 19.16 2.83 -25.43
C GLU A 23 18.79 1.34 -25.27
N SER A 24 17.52 0.98 -25.48
CA SER A 24 17.02 -0.40 -25.46
C SER A 24 16.98 -1.01 -26.85
N ARG A 25 17.18 -2.33 -26.95
CA ARG A 25 17.09 -3.12 -28.20
C ARG A 25 16.42 -4.46 -27.93
N VAL A 26 15.98 -5.14 -28.97
CA VAL A 26 15.52 -6.54 -28.87
C VAL A 26 16.65 -7.46 -29.35
N LEU A 27 17.10 -8.36 -28.49
CA LEU A 27 18.21 -9.29 -28.76
C LEU A 27 17.84 -10.70 -28.29
N ARG A 28 18.50 -11.72 -28.85
CA ARG A 28 18.36 -13.10 -28.38
C ARG A 28 19.03 -13.27 -27.02
N SER A 29 18.28 -13.75 -26.04
CA SER A 29 18.75 -13.98 -24.67
C SER A 29 19.73 -15.15 -24.61
N PRO A 30 20.86 -15.02 -23.89
CA PRO A 30 21.78 -16.14 -23.66
C PRO A 30 21.19 -17.20 -22.71
N ASP A 31 20.28 -16.81 -21.80
CA ASP A 31 19.82 -17.66 -20.70
C ASP A 31 18.46 -18.36 -20.98
N HIS A 32 17.71 -17.87 -21.97
CA HIS A 32 16.34 -18.32 -22.25
C HIS A 32 16.23 -18.96 -23.64
N GLY A 33 17.09 -19.93 -23.92
CA GLY A 33 17.02 -20.70 -25.18
C GLY A 33 17.11 -19.86 -26.46
N GLY A 34 17.68 -18.65 -26.41
CA GLY A 34 17.75 -17.75 -27.56
C GLY A 34 16.47 -16.97 -27.89
N GLU A 35 15.50 -16.91 -26.96
CA GLU A 35 14.29 -16.07 -27.08
C GLU A 35 14.63 -14.59 -27.26
N LEU A 36 13.83 -13.89 -28.06
CA LEU A 36 13.94 -12.44 -28.23
C LEU A 36 13.45 -11.73 -26.97
N ARG A 37 14.30 -10.90 -26.37
CA ARG A 37 13.99 -10.11 -25.17
C ARG A 37 14.54 -8.70 -25.28
N ILE A 38 13.98 -7.79 -24.50
CA ILE A 38 14.49 -6.43 -24.36
C ILE A 38 15.85 -6.50 -23.65
N ALA A 39 16.85 -5.88 -24.27
CA ALA A 39 18.20 -5.74 -23.78
C ALA A 39 18.54 -4.25 -23.63
N TYR A 40 19.17 -3.90 -22.52
CA TYR A 40 19.53 -2.53 -22.16
C TYR A 40 21.00 -2.25 -22.47
N ARG A 41 21.34 -1.04 -22.91
CA ARG A 41 22.75 -0.71 -23.10
C ARG A 41 23.48 -0.67 -21.76
N GLN A 42 24.69 -1.22 -21.69
CA GLN A 42 25.45 -1.25 -20.43
C GLN A 42 25.65 0.13 -19.79
N LYS A 43 25.82 1.20 -20.60
CA LYS A 43 26.01 2.57 -20.11
C LYS A 43 24.80 3.16 -19.36
N ILE A 44 23.61 2.54 -19.45
CA ILE A 44 22.41 2.98 -18.73
C ILE A 44 22.17 2.17 -17.46
N ARG A 45 23.13 1.32 -17.06
CA ARG A 45 23.05 0.52 -15.85
C ARG A 45 22.67 1.33 -14.60
N GLN A 46 23.38 2.42 -14.34
CA GLN A 46 23.11 3.27 -13.17
C GLN A 46 21.69 3.87 -13.21
N ASN A 47 21.23 4.33 -14.38
CA ASN A 47 19.85 4.80 -14.54
C ASN A 47 18.83 3.71 -14.18
N LEU A 48 19.10 2.44 -14.49
CA LEU A 48 18.21 1.33 -14.13
C LEU A 48 18.27 1.01 -12.63
N GLU A 49 19.42 1.14 -11.98
CA GLU A 49 19.53 1.02 -10.50
C GLU A 49 18.71 2.13 -9.82
N GLU A 50 18.80 3.35 -10.32
CA GLU A 50 18.05 4.50 -9.81
C GLU A 50 16.52 4.32 -9.88
N LEU A 51 16.00 3.55 -10.85
CA LEU A 51 14.57 3.22 -10.92
C LEU A 51 14.10 2.51 -9.65
N PHE A 52 14.84 1.48 -9.22
CA PHE A 52 14.47 0.69 -8.05
C PHE A 52 14.74 1.43 -6.76
N HIS A 53 15.84 2.20 -6.68
CA HIS A 53 16.12 3.07 -5.53
C HIS A 53 15.00 4.10 -5.32
N GLN A 54 14.49 4.70 -6.39
CA GLN A 54 13.39 5.66 -6.30
C GLN A 54 12.07 5.00 -5.93
N ARG A 55 11.79 3.80 -6.47
CA ARG A 55 10.62 3.03 -6.07
C ARG A 55 10.65 2.80 -4.56
N ALA A 56 11.76 2.29 -4.02
CA ALA A 56 11.90 2.07 -2.59
C ALA A 56 11.73 3.37 -1.78
N ALA A 57 12.37 4.46 -2.21
CA ALA A 57 12.24 5.76 -1.57
C ALA A 57 10.79 6.30 -1.59
N PHE A 58 10.01 6.04 -2.64
CA PHE A 58 8.59 6.42 -2.69
C PHE A 58 7.72 5.61 -1.75
N HIS A 59 8.01 4.31 -1.62
CA HIS A 59 7.34 3.47 -0.63
C HIS A 59 7.61 3.98 0.79
N GLN A 60 8.88 4.27 1.13
CA GLN A 60 9.25 4.80 2.44
C GLN A 60 8.60 6.16 2.75
N LYS A 61 8.64 7.09 1.79
CA LYS A 61 8.27 8.49 2.05
C LYS A 61 6.79 8.78 1.91
N ALA A 62 6.06 8.02 1.09
CA ALA A 62 4.67 8.33 0.76
C ALA A 62 3.73 7.13 0.90
N TYR A 63 3.95 6.06 0.13
CA TYR A 63 2.96 4.98 0.01
C TYR A 63 2.80 4.14 1.27
N GLN A 64 3.84 4.06 2.09
CA GLN A 64 3.83 3.34 3.37
C GLN A 64 4.02 4.29 4.55
N HIS A 65 3.72 5.58 4.36
CA HIS A 65 3.69 6.53 5.46
C HIS A 65 2.68 6.08 6.53
N LYS A 66 3.04 6.23 7.81
CA LYS A 66 2.25 5.74 8.95
C LYS A 66 0.79 6.22 8.90
N ASP A 67 0.56 7.50 8.63
CA ASP A 67 -0.79 8.07 8.59
C ASP A 67 -1.58 7.56 7.38
N THR A 68 -0.91 7.32 6.24
CA THR A 68 -1.54 6.72 5.06
C THR A 68 -2.05 5.33 5.41
N LYS A 69 -1.22 4.53 6.08
CA LYS A 69 -1.58 3.18 6.51
C LYS A 69 -2.70 3.15 7.55
N ILE A 70 -2.71 4.11 8.47
CA ILE A 70 -3.80 4.28 9.44
C ILE A 70 -5.12 4.56 8.71
N ILE A 71 -5.12 5.51 7.77
CA ILE A 71 -6.33 5.87 7.01
C ILE A 71 -6.77 4.70 6.12
N GLU A 72 -5.84 4.02 5.45
CA GLU A 72 -6.15 2.81 4.67
C GLU A 72 -6.82 1.73 5.54
N LEU A 73 -6.32 1.50 6.75
CA LEU A 73 -6.92 0.55 7.69
C LEU A 73 -8.34 0.98 8.11
N MET A 74 -8.54 2.27 8.41
CA MET A 74 -9.88 2.78 8.72
C MET A 74 -10.84 2.65 7.53
N ILE A 75 -10.38 2.93 6.30
CA ILE A 75 -11.19 2.73 5.10
C ILE A 75 -11.55 1.25 4.94
N LEU A 76 -10.61 0.33 5.15
CA LEU A 76 -10.88 -1.11 5.09
C LEU A 76 -11.90 -1.55 6.14
N ASP A 77 -11.74 -1.10 7.39
CA ASP A 77 -12.69 -1.39 8.47
C ASP A 77 -14.09 -0.84 8.12
N GLY A 78 -14.18 0.39 7.63
CA GLY A 78 -15.45 0.99 7.22
C GLY A 78 -16.11 0.29 6.02
N LEU A 79 -15.33 -0.11 5.01
CA LEU A 79 -15.84 -0.88 3.87
C LEU A 79 -16.29 -2.28 4.28
N ASN A 80 -15.60 -2.91 5.25
CA ASN A 80 -16.02 -4.19 5.81
C ASN A 80 -17.34 -4.07 6.58
N SER A 81 -17.52 -3.01 7.36
CA SER A 81 -18.81 -2.71 8.01
C SER A 81 -19.91 -2.48 6.96
N ALA A 82 -19.64 -1.70 5.91
CA ALA A 82 -20.60 -1.44 4.83
C ALA A 82 -20.96 -2.68 4.00
N ASN A 83 -20.10 -3.70 3.97
CA ASN A 83 -20.35 -4.93 3.24
C ASN A 83 -21.47 -5.80 3.86
N SER A 84 -21.89 -5.50 5.10
CA SER A 84 -23.08 -6.12 5.70
C SER A 84 -24.38 -5.78 4.95
N GLU A 85 -24.42 -4.67 4.20
CA GLU A 85 -25.57 -4.29 3.39
C GLU A 85 -25.62 -5.12 2.09
N GLU A 86 -26.57 -6.07 2.03
CA GLU A 86 -26.77 -6.93 0.86
C GLU A 86 -27.13 -6.15 -0.42
N LYS A 87 -27.76 -4.98 -0.27
CA LYS A 87 -28.26 -4.15 -1.36
C LYS A 87 -27.44 -2.89 -1.60
N PHE A 88 -26.12 -3.04 -1.61
CA PHE A 88 -25.23 -1.90 -1.80
C PHE A 88 -25.25 -1.36 -3.24
N VAL A 89 -25.10 -2.22 -4.26
CA VAL A 89 -25.04 -1.78 -5.67
C VAL A 89 -25.94 -2.62 -6.56
N TYR A 90 -26.63 -1.96 -7.49
CA TYR A 90 -27.53 -2.61 -8.44
C TYR A 90 -26.84 -2.90 -9.76
N GLY A 91 -26.85 -4.17 -10.18
CA GLY A 91 -26.42 -4.64 -11.49
C GLY A 91 -27.60 -4.65 -12.46
N PRO A 92 -27.68 -3.73 -13.45
CA PRO A 92 -28.79 -3.66 -14.39
C PRO A 92 -28.89 -4.90 -15.29
N ASP A 93 -27.75 -5.48 -15.65
CA ASP A 93 -27.70 -6.59 -16.62
C ASP A 93 -28.27 -7.89 -16.04
N THR A 94 -28.00 -8.14 -14.76
CA THR A 94 -28.52 -9.31 -14.04
C THR A 94 -29.84 -9.03 -13.31
N GLY A 95 -30.20 -7.75 -13.17
CA GLY A 95 -31.35 -7.29 -12.39
C GLY A 95 -31.21 -7.53 -10.89
N LYS A 96 -29.99 -7.76 -10.39
CA LYS A 96 -29.72 -8.16 -9.00
C LYS A 96 -28.98 -7.07 -8.23
N TRP A 97 -29.18 -7.10 -6.92
CA TRP A 97 -28.41 -6.31 -5.98
C TRP A 97 -27.21 -7.11 -5.47
N TYR A 98 -26.12 -6.41 -5.21
CA TYR A 98 -24.86 -6.97 -4.72
C TYR A 98 -24.36 -6.15 -3.53
N ASN A 99 -23.72 -6.84 -2.58
CA ASN A 99 -22.88 -6.19 -1.58
C ASN A 99 -21.51 -5.81 -2.18
N LEU A 100 -20.69 -5.07 -1.43
CA LEU A 100 -19.38 -4.58 -1.88
C LEU A 100 -18.45 -5.72 -2.35
N SER A 101 -18.38 -6.81 -1.58
CA SER A 101 -17.51 -7.95 -1.87
C SER A 101 -17.95 -8.77 -3.09
N SER A 102 -19.25 -8.85 -3.39
CA SER A 102 -19.78 -9.64 -4.51
C SER A 102 -19.99 -8.85 -5.81
N ALA A 103 -19.87 -7.52 -5.76
CA ALA A 103 -20.10 -6.65 -6.91
C ALA A 103 -19.19 -6.96 -8.11
N HIS A 104 -17.96 -7.44 -7.89
CA HIS A 104 -17.03 -7.83 -8.97
C HIS A 104 -17.56 -8.98 -9.85
N LYS A 105 -18.61 -9.70 -9.42
CA LYS A 105 -19.25 -10.78 -10.19
C LYS A 105 -20.10 -10.26 -11.34
N ASP A 106 -20.49 -8.98 -11.32
CA ASP A 106 -21.24 -8.33 -12.39
C ASP A 106 -20.48 -7.07 -12.85
N ILE A 107 -20.15 -7.00 -14.13
CA ILE A 107 -19.33 -5.90 -14.68
C ILE A 107 -20.05 -4.56 -14.48
N SER A 108 -21.36 -4.53 -14.69
CA SER A 108 -22.15 -3.30 -14.59
C SER A 108 -22.32 -2.79 -13.15
N ALA A 109 -22.38 -3.69 -12.16
CA ALA A 109 -22.27 -3.35 -10.76
C ALA A 109 -20.86 -2.87 -10.40
N PHE A 110 -19.82 -3.58 -10.85
CA PHE A 110 -18.42 -3.24 -10.59
C PHE A 110 -18.03 -1.86 -11.11
N LEU A 111 -18.49 -1.48 -12.31
CA LEU A 111 -18.21 -0.17 -12.91
C LEU A 111 -18.77 1.01 -12.09
N LYS A 112 -19.79 0.78 -11.26
CA LYS A 112 -20.36 1.79 -10.35
C LYS A 112 -19.57 1.93 -9.05
N LEU A 113 -18.77 0.92 -8.69
CA LEU A 113 -17.92 0.98 -7.51
C LEU A 113 -16.69 1.81 -7.81
N THR A 114 -16.70 3.04 -7.29
CA THR A 114 -15.62 4.02 -7.39
C THR A 114 -15.41 4.66 -6.02
N ASP A 115 -14.47 5.58 -5.91
CA ASP A 115 -14.23 6.36 -4.68
C ASP A 115 -15.47 7.14 -4.21
N ALA A 116 -16.50 7.29 -5.06
CA ALA A 116 -17.82 7.81 -4.68
C ALA A 116 -18.51 7.02 -3.55
N ILE A 117 -18.07 5.78 -3.28
CA ILE A 117 -18.51 5.01 -2.09
C ILE A 117 -18.27 5.80 -0.80
N PHE A 118 -17.18 6.56 -0.73
CA PHE A 118 -16.90 7.42 0.42
C PHE A 118 -18.04 8.42 0.66
N GLU A 119 -18.50 9.10 -0.39
CA GLU A 119 -19.60 10.07 -0.32
C GLU A 119 -20.94 9.38 -0.03
N LEU A 120 -21.18 8.21 -0.62
CA LEU A 120 -22.38 7.39 -0.38
C LEU A 120 -22.51 7.02 1.10
N ILE A 121 -21.41 6.66 1.75
CA ILE A 121 -21.40 6.30 3.17
C ILE A 121 -21.55 7.55 4.03
N CYS A 122 -20.73 8.58 3.81
CA CYS A 122 -20.72 9.80 4.65
C CYS A 122 -21.99 10.65 4.56
N ASN A 123 -22.55 10.83 3.37
CA ASN A 123 -23.62 11.80 3.15
C ASN A 123 -25.01 11.18 3.12
N TRP A 124 -25.10 9.89 2.76
CA TRP A 124 -26.37 9.20 2.59
C TRP A 124 -26.54 8.00 3.53
N GLY A 125 -25.64 7.80 4.50
CA GLY A 125 -25.74 6.77 5.54
C GLY A 125 -25.74 5.34 5.00
N LYS A 126 -25.24 5.13 3.78
CA LYS A 126 -25.21 3.82 3.13
C LYS A 126 -24.14 2.95 3.78
N GLY A 127 -24.41 1.67 4.02
CA GLY A 127 -23.48 0.76 4.71
C GLY A 127 -23.60 0.75 6.24
N GLY A 128 -24.56 1.46 6.81
CA GLY A 128 -24.87 1.43 8.24
C GLY A 128 -24.02 2.36 9.10
N VAL A 129 -24.46 2.55 10.36
CA VAL A 129 -23.93 3.57 11.27
C VAL A 129 -22.46 3.32 11.62
N GLN A 130 -22.02 2.07 11.69
CA GLN A 130 -20.61 1.74 11.96
C GLN A 130 -19.69 2.26 10.85
N ALA A 131 -20.07 2.05 9.58
CA ALA A 131 -19.31 2.56 8.44
C ALA A 131 -19.33 4.09 8.45
N GLU A 132 -20.50 4.71 8.62
CA GLU A 132 -20.65 6.16 8.72
C GLU A 132 -19.76 6.77 9.82
N THR A 133 -19.70 6.14 11.00
CA THR A 133 -18.87 6.58 12.12
C THR A 133 -17.38 6.51 11.78
N ILE A 134 -16.91 5.42 11.18
CA ILE A 134 -15.49 5.26 10.80
C ILE A 134 -15.10 6.30 9.75
N PHE A 135 -15.92 6.46 8.71
CA PHE A 135 -15.64 7.43 7.64
C PHE A 135 -15.74 8.87 8.16
N GLY A 136 -16.70 9.17 9.03
CA GLY A 136 -16.80 10.45 9.74
C GLY A 136 -15.56 10.74 10.59
N ASN A 137 -15.02 9.76 11.29
CA ASN A 137 -13.77 9.89 12.04
C ASN A 137 -12.58 10.24 11.13
N ILE A 138 -12.50 9.67 9.91
CA ILE A 138 -11.46 10.04 8.93
C ILE A 138 -11.57 11.52 8.55
N VAL A 139 -12.79 12.00 8.25
CA VAL A 139 -13.05 13.40 7.86
C VAL A 139 -12.66 14.37 8.97
N HIS A 140 -13.00 14.05 10.23
CA HIS A 140 -12.68 14.87 11.40
C HIS A 140 -11.26 14.64 11.93
N ARG A 141 -10.44 13.85 11.23
CA ARG A 141 -9.07 13.49 11.61
C ARG A 141 -8.96 12.79 12.98
N ASN A 142 -10.03 12.14 13.43
CA ASN A 142 -10.03 11.25 14.59
C ASN A 142 -9.50 9.85 14.20
N LEU A 143 -8.19 9.78 13.93
CA LEU A 143 -7.55 8.57 13.41
C LEU A 143 -7.21 7.57 14.50
N TYR A 144 -7.08 6.28 14.14
CA TYR A 144 -6.54 5.27 15.06
C TYR A 144 -5.17 5.66 15.62
N LYS A 145 -4.95 5.37 16.90
CA LYS A 145 -3.76 5.83 17.62
C LYS A 145 -2.56 4.94 17.31
N PHE A 146 -1.45 5.58 16.94
CA PHE A 146 -0.17 4.90 16.73
C PHE A 146 0.51 4.63 18.08
N LEU A 147 0.83 3.37 18.36
CA LEU A 147 1.44 2.96 19.63
C LEU A 147 2.95 2.77 19.56
N GLY A 148 3.50 2.46 18.37
CA GLY A 148 4.94 2.25 18.20
C GLY A 148 5.30 1.10 17.27
N PHE A 149 6.61 0.88 17.07
CA PHE A 149 7.16 -0.23 16.30
C PHE A 149 7.44 -1.41 17.25
N LYS A 150 6.52 -2.37 17.34
CA LYS A 150 6.63 -3.54 18.25
C LYS A 150 5.94 -4.75 17.64
N GLU A 151 6.29 -5.94 18.11
CA GLU A 151 5.57 -7.18 17.83
C GLU A 151 4.24 -7.22 18.60
N LEU A 152 3.24 -7.87 18.00
CA LEU A 152 1.94 -8.08 18.65
C LEU A 152 2.08 -9.23 19.66
N THR A 153 1.77 -8.95 20.93
CA THR A 153 1.69 -9.95 22.00
C THR A 153 0.23 -10.28 22.30
N ASP A 154 -0.06 -11.48 22.81
CA ASP A 154 -1.42 -11.93 23.14
C ASP A 154 -2.17 -10.94 24.05
N ALA A 155 -1.48 -10.40 25.06
CA ALA A 155 -2.03 -9.38 25.96
C ALA A 155 -2.48 -8.08 25.23
N LEU A 156 -1.84 -7.72 24.12
CA LEU A 156 -2.23 -6.55 23.32
C LEU A 156 -3.39 -6.88 22.37
N ALA A 157 -3.47 -8.12 21.88
CA ALA A 157 -4.54 -8.55 20.99
C ALA A 157 -5.92 -8.45 21.68
N GLU A 158 -5.97 -8.62 23.00
CA GLU A 158 -7.18 -8.45 23.81
C GLU A 158 -7.72 -7.00 23.85
N HIS A 159 -6.90 -6.01 23.46
CA HIS A 159 -7.20 -4.58 23.59
C HIS A 159 -7.49 -3.89 22.25
N ASN A 160 -8.06 -4.59 21.26
CA ASN A 160 -8.33 -4.05 19.91
C ASN A 160 -7.09 -3.46 19.20
N VAL A 161 -5.90 -3.98 19.52
CA VAL A 161 -4.64 -3.58 18.89
C VAL A 161 -4.40 -4.39 17.63
N VAL A 162 -3.97 -3.71 16.56
CA VAL A 162 -3.65 -4.33 15.26
C VAL A 162 -2.20 -4.07 14.90
N LEU A 163 -1.52 -5.11 14.44
CA LEU A 163 -0.20 -4.99 13.82
C LEU A 163 -0.33 -4.71 12.32
N VAL A 164 0.13 -3.55 11.89
CA VAL A 164 0.28 -3.21 10.48
C VAL A 164 1.72 -3.45 10.06
N SER A 165 1.91 -4.37 9.13
CA SER A 165 3.23 -4.67 8.55
C SER A 165 3.37 -4.11 7.15
N THR A 166 4.53 -3.57 6.85
CA THR A 166 4.90 -3.01 5.55
C THR A 166 6.22 -3.62 5.09
N HIS A 167 6.24 -4.04 3.82
CA HIS A 167 7.41 -4.62 3.17
C HIS A 167 7.86 -3.73 2.01
N ILE A 168 9.14 -3.40 1.96
CA ILE A 168 9.76 -2.68 0.85
C ILE A 168 10.89 -3.53 0.28
N ASP A 169 10.83 -3.71 -1.04
CA ASP A 169 11.81 -4.42 -1.84
C ASP A 169 11.99 -3.73 -3.20
N TYR A 170 12.71 -4.34 -4.13
CA TYR A 170 12.82 -3.87 -5.52
C TYR A 170 11.77 -4.51 -6.45
N GLY A 171 10.71 -5.12 -5.91
CA GLY A 171 9.64 -5.77 -6.66
C GLY A 171 9.92 -7.23 -7.02
N SER A 172 10.97 -7.83 -6.45
CA SER A 172 11.37 -9.23 -6.69
C SER A 172 11.73 -9.94 -5.37
N GLY A 173 11.04 -9.60 -4.27
CA GLY A 173 11.33 -10.15 -2.95
C GLY A 173 12.77 -9.88 -2.53
N SER A 174 13.51 -10.94 -2.20
CA SER A 174 14.92 -10.84 -1.80
C SER A 174 15.90 -10.65 -2.95
N GLU A 175 15.46 -10.78 -4.21
CA GLU A 175 16.35 -10.67 -5.36
C GLU A 175 16.41 -9.25 -5.92
N ASN A 176 17.56 -8.89 -6.50
CA ASN A 176 17.64 -7.68 -7.31
C ASN A 176 17.11 -8.01 -8.73
N PRO A 177 15.99 -7.39 -9.17
CA PRO A 177 15.40 -7.67 -10.47
C PRO A 177 16.36 -7.39 -11.64
N LEU A 178 17.34 -6.51 -11.47
CA LEU A 178 18.35 -6.23 -12.49
C LEU A 178 19.29 -7.40 -12.76
N ASN A 179 19.38 -8.39 -11.87
CA ASN A 179 20.14 -9.62 -12.11
C ASN A 179 19.47 -10.53 -13.17
N SER A 180 18.17 -10.36 -13.42
CA SER A 180 17.45 -11.02 -14.52
C SER A 180 17.46 -10.22 -15.83
N ALA A 181 17.91 -8.96 -15.79
CA ALA A 181 17.95 -8.10 -16.96
C ALA A 181 19.09 -8.46 -17.93
N ILE A 182 18.82 -8.24 -19.21
CA ILE A 182 19.77 -8.48 -20.30
C ILE A 182 20.40 -7.16 -20.71
N PHE A 183 21.71 -7.16 -20.91
CA PHE A 183 22.48 -6.00 -21.30
C PHE A 183 23.17 -6.20 -22.64
N TYR A 184 23.60 -5.11 -23.27
CA TYR A 184 24.48 -5.16 -24.44
C TYR A 184 25.50 -4.03 -24.45
N CYS A 185 26.63 -4.28 -25.08
CA CYS A 185 27.66 -3.29 -25.35
C CYS A 185 27.57 -2.81 -26.79
N LYS A 186 27.91 -1.54 -27.05
CA LYS A 186 28.11 -1.10 -28.43
C LYS A 186 29.47 -1.63 -28.88
N ASP A 187 29.49 -2.46 -29.91
CA ASP A 187 30.76 -2.89 -30.51
C ASP A 187 31.32 -1.79 -31.40
N ASN A 188 32.60 -1.45 -31.20
CA ASN A 188 33.32 -0.45 -31.98
C ASN A 188 33.86 -1.07 -33.29
N GLY A 189 32.98 -1.58 -34.15
CA GLY A 189 33.36 -2.04 -35.50
C GLY A 189 32.90 -3.44 -35.93
N ARG A 190 31.92 -4.05 -35.27
CA ARG A 190 31.22 -5.25 -35.77
C ARG A 190 29.72 -4.95 -35.90
N ASP A 191 29.09 -5.51 -36.94
CA ASP A 191 27.65 -5.32 -37.21
C ASP A 191 26.72 -6.06 -36.24
N SER A 192 27.25 -6.97 -35.40
CA SER A 192 26.42 -7.79 -34.50
C SER A 192 26.64 -7.47 -33.02
N VAL A 193 25.66 -6.80 -32.43
CA VAL A 193 25.57 -6.59 -30.97
C VAL A 193 25.04 -7.88 -30.32
N ARG A 194 25.72 -8.36 -29.27
CA ARG A 194 25.30 -9.53 -28.49
C ARG A 194 24.77 -9.15 -27.12
N ALA A 195 23.76 -9.89 -26.68
CA ALA A 195 23.23 -9.83 -25.34
C ALA A 195 24.19 -10.49 -24.35
N VAL A 196 24.30 -9.89 -23.16
CA VAL A 196 25.10 -10.34 -22.03
C VAL A 196 24.21 -10.28 -20.79
N LYS A 197 24.28 -11.31 -19.95
CA LYS A 197 23.58 -11.29 -18.67
C LYS A 197 24.21 -10.24 -17.75
N ALA A 198 23.37 -9.52 -17.01
CA ALA A 198 23.83 -8.85 -15.82
C ALA A 198 24.55 -9.81 -14.87
N LYS A 199 25.70 -9.38 -14.35
CA LYS A 199 26.30 -9.99 -13.17
C LYS A 199 26.47 -8.90 -12.12
N ASN A 200 26.12 -9.23 -10.88
CA ASN A 200 26.45 -8.48 -9.67
C ASN A 200 25.78 -7.11 -9.54
N PHE A 201 24.45 -7.05 -9.47
CA PHE A 201 23.80 -5.92 -8.79
C PHE A 201 23.76 -6.19 -7.28
N PRO A 202 24.02 -5.18 -6.43
CA PRO A 202 23.95 -5.35 -4.98
C PRO A 202 22.54 -5.77 -4.57
N MET A 203 22.45 -6.42 -3.40
CA MET A 203 21.16 -6.82 -2.84
C MET A 203 20.24 -5.61 -2.69
N PRO A 204 18.94 -5.79 -2.96
CA PRO A 204 17.97 -4.71 -2.82
C PRO A 204 17.89 -4.26 -1.36
N LEU A 205 17.49 -3.00 -1.14
CA LEU A 205 17.07 -2.57 0.18
C LEU A 205 15.82 -3.37 0.58
N LEU A 206 15.98 -4.23 1.58
CA LEU A 206 14.91 -5.01 2.19
C LEU A 206 14.55 -4.34 3.51
N GLU A 207 13.45 -3.62 3.53
CA GLU A 207 12.96 -2.96 4.73
C GLU A 207 11.63 -3.58 5.14
N LYS A 208 11.60 -4.12 6.36
CA LYS A 208 10.39 -4.60 7.01
C LYS A 208 10.12 -3.71 8.21
N LYS A 209 8.96 -3.06 8.20
CA LYS A 209 8.49 -2.24 9.32
C LYS A 209 7.15 -2.78 9.78
N GLY A 210 7.02 -2.99 11.08
CA GLY A 210 5.77 -3.34 11.73
C GLY A 210 5.45 -2.30 12.78
N PHE A 211 4.23 -1.80 12.83
CA PHE A 211 3.79 -0.90 13.88
C PHE A 211 2.39 -1.26 14.38
N LEU A 212 2.18 -0.97 15.66
CA LEU A 212 0.95 -1.25 16.37
C LEU A 212 0.03 -0.03 16.31
N LEU A 213 -1.24 -0.30 16.03
CA LEU A 213 -2.33 0.68 16.03
C LEU A 213 -3.41 0.25 17.01
N LEU A 214 -3.90 1.19 17.81
CA LEU A 214 -5.09 1.01 18.64
C LEU A 214 -6.32 1.46 17.85
N ARG A 215 -7.24 0.53 17.60
CA ARG A 215 -8.55 0.85 17.02
C ARG A 215 -9.42 1.54 18.07
N HIS A 216 -10.23 2.50 17.65
CA HIS A 216 -11.29 2.99 18.50
C HIS A 216 -12.36 1.90 18.64
N SER A 217 -12.82 1.66 19.87
CA SER A 217 -14.03 0.86 20.08
C SER A 217 -15.20 1.62 19.45
N ILE A 218 -15.89 1.00 18.50
CA ILE A 218 -17.11 1.56 17.93
C ILE A 218 -18.24 0.92 18.73
N PRO A 219 -19.09 1.70 19.42
CA PRO A 219 -20.19 1.14 20.18
C PRO A 219 -21.07 0.30 19.26
N GLU A 220 -21.33 -0.94 19.65
CA GLU A 220 -22.41 -1.73 19.04
C GLU A 220 -23.73 -1.01 19.36
N ILE A 221 -24.51 -0.70 18.33
CA ILE A 221 -25.81 -0.08 18.51
C ILE A 221 -26.78 -1.19 18.92
N ASP A 222 -27.01 -1.32 20.22
CA ASP A 222 -28.20 -1.99 20.73
C ASP A 222 -29.43 -1.15 20.32
N GLU A 223 -30.48 -1.78 19.79
CA GLU A 223 -31.72 -1.13 19.33
C GLU A 223 -32.47 -0.35 20.43
N ASN A 224 -31.99 -0.39 21.67
CA ASN A 224 -32.50 0.40 22.78
C ASN A 224 -31.64 1.63 23.02
N ASN A 225 -32.07 2.72 22.38
CA ASN A 225 -31.60 4.09 22.43
C ASN A 225 -31.14 4.60 23.82
N ASN A 226 -29.93 4.24 24.23
CA ASN A 226 -29.16 4.89 25.29
C ASN A 226 -27.70 4.50 25.05
N ASN A 227 -26.84 5.44 24.64
CA ASN A 227 -25.40 5.33 24.89
C ASN A 227 -24.73 6.70 24.73
N GLU A 228 -24.44 7.33 25.87
CA GLU A 228 -23.26 8.18 26.01
C GLU A 228 -22.05 7.25 26.06
N VAL A 229 -21.23 7.24 25.01
CA VAL A 229 -19.90 6.62 25.10
C VAL A 229 -19.01 7.60 25.86
N ASN A 230 -18.65 7.23 27.09
CA ASN A 230 -17.77 8.04 27.91
C ASN A 230 -16.34 8.01 27.35
N GLU A 231 -15.79 9.17 26.96
CA GLU A 231 -14.37 9.36 26.59
C GLU A 231 -13.39 8.81 27.64
N THR A 232 -13.84 8.58 28.87
CA THR A 232 -13.06 7.99 29.96
C THR A 232 -12.61 6.55 29.69
N ASP A 233 -13.38 5.73 28.96
CA ASP A 233 -13.03 4.31 28.71
C ASP A 233 -11.97 4.12 27.62
N ILE A 234 -11.92 5.03 26.64
CA ILE A 234 -10.84 5.05 25.64
C ILE A 234 -9.55 5.55 26.30
N THR A 235 -9.66 6.47 27.24
CA THR A 235 -8.49 7.03 27.93
C THR A 235 -7.87 6.01 28.89
N SER A 236 -8.69 5.23 29.61
CA SER A 236 -8.21 4.15 30.48
C SER A 236 -7.55 3.00 29.72
N THR A 237 -8.15 2.54 28.61
CA THR A 237 -7.54 1.52 27.74
C THR A 237 -6.26 2.01 27.07
N VAL A 238 -6.19 3.29 26.68
CA VAL A 238 -4.95 3.90 26.20
C VAL A 238 -3.89 3.91 27.29
N GLU A 239 -4.22 4.31 28.52
CA GLU A 239 -3.29 4.30 29.65
C GLU A 239 -2.81 2.89 30.02
N GLU A 240 -3.67 1.87 29.92
CA GLU A 240 -3.31 0.47 30.16
C GLU A 240 -2.39 -0.07 29.06
N VAL A 241 -2.72 0.20 27.79
CA VAL A 241 -1.87 -0.17 26.66
C VAL A 241 -0.54 0.60 26.70
N GLU A 242 -0.55 1.87 27.08
CA GLU A 242 0.65 2.69 27.29
C GLU A 242 1.48 2.18 28.47
N LYS A 243 0.88 1.69 29.56
CA LYS A 243 1.60 1.00 30.65
C LYS A 243 2.24 -0.31 30.19
N ILE A 244 1.53 -1.11 29.38
CA ILE A 244 2.07 -2.34 28.77
C ILE A 244 3.24 -2.00 27.81
N CYS A 245 3.13 -0.88 27.10
CA CYS A 245 4.20 -0.37 26.22
C CYS A 245 5.35 0.32 26.98
N GLY A 246 5.08 0.94 28.12
CA GLY A 246 5.96 1.84 28.89
C GLY A 246 7.11 1.18 29.65
N ASN A 247 7.24 -0.15 29.62
CA ASN A 247 8.31 -0.88 30.30
C ASN A 247 9.57 -1.16 29.44
N PHE A 248 9.68 -0.60 28.22
CA PHE A 248 10.82 -0.91 27.35
C PHE A 248 11.43 0.33 26.69
N LYS A 249 12.72 0.56 26.98
CA LYS A 249 13.55 1.59 26.36
C LYS A 249 13.55 1.44 24.84
N LEU A 250 13.18 2.51 24.16
CA LEU A 250 13.32 2.72 22.74
C LEU A 250 14.78 2.55 22.31
N GLU A 251 15.09 1.54 21.49
CA GLU A 251 16.17 1.70 20.52
C GLU A 251 15.61 2.48 19.33
N LEU A 252 15.72 3.80 19.44
CA LEU A 252 15.66 4.71 18.31
C LEU A 252 16.82 4.34 17.37
N GLN A 253 16.55 3.63 16.28
CA GLN A 253 17.42 3.76 15.12
C GLN A 253 17.13 5.12 14.48
N GLN A 254 18.12 6.00 14.67
CA GLN A 254 18.16 7.41 14.32
C GLN A 254 17.96 7.65 12.82
N GLU A 255 17.25 8.75 12.54
CA GLU A 255 17.27 9.64 11.33
C GLU A 255 16.90 9.09 9.95
#